data_AF-Q06HD4-F1
#
_entry.id   AF-Q06HD4-F1
#
_cell.length_a   1.000
_cell.length_b   1.000
_cell.length_c   1.000
_cell.angle_alpha   90.00
_cell.angle_beta   90.00
_cell.angle_gamma   90.00
#
_symmetry.space_group_name_H-M   'P 1'
#
loop_
_entity.id
_entity.type
_entity.pdbx_description
1 polymer ?
#
loop_
_entity_poly.entity_id
_entity_poly.type
_entity_poly.pdbx_seq_one_letter_code
_entity_poly.pdbx_strand_id
1 'polypeptide(L)' 'MARHSPLYEEHAKAKAHFVDFAGWEMPLHYGSQIEEHHQVRQRAGI' A
#
# COMPACT_ATOMS: atom_id res chain seq x y z
N MET A 1 -18.30 4.61 -6.34
CA MET A 1 -17.03 4.07 -6.85
C MET A 1 -15.92 4.65 -5.98
N ALA A 2 -15.08 3.80 -5.38
CA ALA A 2 -13.93 4.28 -4.63
C ALA A 2 -12.97 5.02 -5.57
N ARG A 3 -12.35 6.08 -5.07
CA ARG A 3 -11.40 6.88 -5.86
C ARG A 3 -10.02 6.20 -5.86
N HIS A 4 -9.35 6.19 -7.00
CA HIS A 4 -8.00 5.64 -7.14
C HIS A 4 -6.97 6.76 -7.09
N SER A 5 -5.84 6.52 -6.42
CA SER A 5 -4.69 7.41 -6.51
C SER A 5 -4.05 7.32 -7.90
N PRO A 6 -3.29 8.34 -8.35
CA PRO A 6 -2.53 8.26 -9.61
C PRO A 6 -1.51 7.12 -9.67
N LEU A 7 -1.13 6.55 -8.51
CA LEU A 7 -0.18 5.45 -8.39
C LEU A 7 -0.86 4.09 -8.22
N TYR A 8 -2.18 4.00 -8.42
CA TYR A 8 -2.94 2.77 -8.24
C TYR A 8 -2.35 1.58 -9.00
N GLU A 9 -1.97 1.78 -10.27
CA GLU A 9 -1.36 0.72 -11.08
C GLU A 9 -0.01 0.24 -10.53
N GLU A 10 0.81 1.15 -9.99
CA GLU A 10 2.09 0.78 -9.39
C GLU A 10 1.90 -0.02 -8.10
N HIS A 11 0.93 0.36 -7.27
CA HIS A 11 0.55 -0.41 -6.10
C HIS A 11 -0.01 -1.79 -6.48
N ALA A 12 -0.82 -1.87 -7.54
CA ALA A 12 -1.36 -3.14 -8.05
C ALA A 12 -0.25 -4.05 -8.58
N LYS A 13 0.74 -3.52 -9.33
CA LYS A 13 1.94 -4.26 -9.76
C LYS A 13 2.77 -4.74 -8.57
N ALA A 14 2.87 -3.93 -7.52
CA ALA A 14 3.52 -4.28 -6.27
C ALA A 14 2.71 -5.25 -5.38
N LYS A 15 1.58 -5.78 -5.89
CA LYS A 15 0.69 -6.73 -5.18
C LYS A 15 0.15 -6.17 -3.86
N ALA A 16 -0.13 -4.87 -3.83
CA ALA A 16 -0.76 -4.24 -2.68
C ALA A 16 -2.11 -4.88 -2.37
N HIS A 17 -2.37 -5.06 -1.08
CA HIS A 17 -3.69 -5.34 -0.56
C HIS A 17 -4.44 -4.02 -0.39
N PHE A 18 -5.49 -3.82 -1.17
CA PHE A 18 -6.26 -2.58 -1.15
C PHE A 18 -7.43 -2.64 -0.17
N VAL A 19 -7.70 -1.52 0.48
CA VAL A 19 -8.86 -1.33 1.36
C VAL A 19 -9.54 0.00 1.05
N ASP A 20 -10.84 0.08 1.33
CA ASP A 20 -11.55 1.35 1.28
C ASP A 20 -11.18 2.18 2.52
N PHE A 21 -10.45 3.27 2.27
CA PHE A 21 -10.06 4.24 3.26
C PHE A 21 -10.62 5.61 2.88
N ALA A 22 -11.64 6.08 3.61
CA ALA A 22 -12.29 7.37 3.38
C ALA A 22 -12.80 7.58 1.93
N GLY A 23 -13.29 6.52 1.29
CA GLY A 23 -13.79 6.55 -0.09
C GLY A 23 -12.69 6.54 -1.14
N TRP A 24 -11.47 6.18 -0.76
CA TRP A 24 -10.33 5.92 -1.64
C TRP A 24 -9.89 4.47 -1.49
N GLU A 25 -9.56 3.84 -2.60
CA GLU A 25 -8.96 2.51 -2.58
C GLU A 25 -7.46 2.66 -2.41
N MET A 26 -6.99 2.36 -1.19
CA MET A 26 -5.62 2.61 -0.75
C MET A 26 -4.90 1.31 -0.37
N PRO A 27 -3.58 1.21 -0.62
CA PRO A 27 -2.80 0.04 -0.24
C PRO A 27 -2.62 -0.01 1.28
N LEU A 28 -3.05 -1.10 1.93
CA LEU A 28 -2.84 -1.35 3.35
C LEU A 28 -1.46 -1.97 3.63
N HIS A 29 -1.05 -2.91 2.78
CA HIS A 29 0.27 -3.55 2.82
C HIS A 29 0.58 -4.20 1.47
N TYR A 30 1.84 -4.47 1.19
CA TYR A 30 2.35 -5.12 -0.02
C TYR A 30 2.78 -6.58 0.21
N GLY A 31 2.68 -7.04 1.46
CA GLY A 31 2.84 -8.45 1.81
C GLY A 31 2.61 -8.67 3.29
N SER A 32 3.55 -8.21 4.11
CA SER A 32 3.51 -8.31 5.57
C SER A 32 3.73 -6.95 6.20
N GLN A 33 2.72 -6.48 6.96
CA GLN A 33 2.80 -5.22 7.69
C GLN A 33 3.98 -5.18 8.67
N ILE A 34 4.30 -6.32 9.31
CA ILE A 34 5.43 -6.42 10.23
C ILE A 34 6.76 -6.29 9.48
N GLU A 35 6.87 -6.91 8.31
CA GLU A 35 8.09 -6.84 7.50
C GLU A 35 8.29 -5.41 6.97
N GLU A 36 7.24 -4.77 6.46
CA GLU A 36 7.26 -3.37 6.03
C GLU A 36 7.69 -2.44 7.18
N HIS A 37 7.15 -2.66 8.38
CA HIS A 37 7.57 -1.92 9.57
C HIS A 37 9.07 -2.11 9.87
N HIS A 38 9.56 -3.35 9.84
CA HIS A 38 10.98 -3.62 10.05
C HIS A 38 11.87 -3.00 8.97
N GLN A 39 11.48 -3.05 7.69
CA GLN A 39 12.22 -2.44 6.58
C GLN A 39 12.35 -0.93 6.76
N VAL A 40 11.27 -0.24 7.13
CA VAL A 40 11.30 1.21 7.40
C VAL A 40 12.20 1.52 8.60
N ARG A 41 12.11 0.73 9.66
CA ARG A 41 12.87 0.96 10.91
C ARG A 41 14.36 0.67 10.77
N GLN A 42 14.73 -0.31 9.96
CA GLN A 42 16.11 -0.76 9.81
C GLN A 42 16.79 -0.16 8.58
N ARG A 43 16.02 0.33 7.61
CA ARG A 43 16.49 0.84 6.32
C ARG A 43 15.67 2.05 5.88
N ALA A 44 14.76 1.85 4.93
CA ALA A 44 13.91 2.87 4.34
C ALA A 44 12.61 2.22 3.81
N GLY A 45 11.53 2.97 3.74
CA GLY A 45 10.29 2.59 3.06
C GLY A 45 9.71 3.76 2.28
N ILE A 46 8.77 3.45 1.37
CA ILE A 46 8.13 4.35 0.41
C ILE A 46 6.62 4.14 0.48
#